data_AF-A0A843GF64-F1
#
_entry.id   AF-A0A843GF64-F1
#
_cell.length_a   1.000
_cell.length_b   1.000
_cell.length_c   1.000
_cell.angle_alpha   90.00
_cell.angle_beta   90.00
_cell.angle_gamma   90.00
#
_symmetry.space_group_name_H-M   'P 1'
#
loop_
_entity.id
_entity.type
_entity.pdbx_description
1 polymer ?
#
loop_
_entity_poly.entity_id
_entity_poly.type
_entity_poly.pdbx_seq_one_letter_code
_entity_poly.pdbx_strand_id
1 'polypeptide(L)'
;KLSTKLPSWMVRAREDMDAFLNEQLRKLKTDVIDYYFIHNVDFSSVLRLKELGLYEFLEKARADGKIKNIGFSYHGSPNEFNDLIDDFDWDMVLVQYNYSDVNAQAGIRGIQYAYERDIAVFVMEPLKGGILAGELPEKVQNLFDSVDSNRSAVDWALSWVLNQKEITCVLSGMGSLNQIKENMAIAGRVEIDSLSEEERDVLKQAQDIFDSMMKINCTGCGYCLPCPKGVNIPDCFKIYNEKYLFNKKGIGPISNAMMNYYMVVGGVANKQASAGLCNHCGRCKKLCPQSLDIPNELDTVRSEFELFGFNYQIKFVNKIAMPSINRISKVFDFFKNS
;
A
#
# COMPACT_ATOMS: atom_id res chain seq x y z
N LYS A 1 -1.16 20.27 10.61
CA LYS A 1 0.29 20.09 10.35
C LYS A 1 0.47 19.51 8.95
N LEU A 2 1.50 19.90 8.21
CA LEU A 2 1.77 19.48 6.84
C LEU A 2 2.98 18.57 6.77
N SER A 3 2.87 17.49 6.00
CA SER A 3 3.96 16.58 5.69
C SER A 3 4.18 16.51 4.18
N THR A 4 5.44 16.46 3.74
CA THR A 4 5.83 16.18 2.36
C THR A 4 7.17 15.47 2.34
N LYS A 5 7.65 15.05 1.16
CA LYS A 5 8.84 14.19 1.07
C LYS A 5 9.76 14.56 -0.09
N LEU A 6 11.08 14.51 0.14
CA LEU A 6 12.09 14.68 -0.90
C LEU A 6 12.15 13.42 -1.79
N PRO A 7 11.91 13.49 -3.11
CA PRO A 7 11.99 12.32 -3.99
C PRO A 7 13.45 11.92 -4.22
N SER A 8 14.00 11.10 -3.32
CA SER A 8 15.43 10.70 -3.26
C SER A 8 16.00 10.28 -4.62
N TRP A 9 15.27 9.47 -5.39
CA TRP A 9 15.69 8.93 -6.68
C TRP A 9 15.80 9.98 -7.79
N MET A 10 15.23 11.17 -7.62
CA MET A 10 15.31 12.27 -8.58
C MET A 10 16.47 13.24 -8.31
N VAL A 11 17.03 13.23 -7.10
CA VAL A 11 18.16 14.09 -6.72
C VAL A 11 19.43 13.61 -7.42
N ARG A 12 20.09 14.52 -8.15
CA ARG A 12 21.35 14.30 -8.87
C ARG A 12 22.45 15.25 -8.41
N ALA A 13 22.09 16.40 -7.86
CA ALA A 13 23.00 17.37 -7.26
C ALA A 13 22.37 18.02 -6.01
N ARG A 14 23.18 18.74 -5.23
CA ARG A 14 22.76 19.42 -3.99
C ARG A 14 21.61 20.41 -4.24
N GLU A 15 21.66 21.13 -5.36
CA GLU A 15 20.71 22.18 -5.74
C GLU A 15 19.31 21.61 -6.01
N ASP A 16 19.20 20.34 -6.42
CA ASP A 16 17.91 19.70 -6.63
C ASP A 16 17.10 19.64 -5.33
N MET A 17 17.76 19.45 -4.19
CA MET A 17 17.09 19.39 -2.88
C MET A 17 16.41 20.71 -2.53
N ASP A 18 17.09 21.84 -2.77
CA ASP A 18 16.50 23.17 -2.59
C ASP A 18 15.38 23.42 -3.59
N ALA A 19 15.56 23.04 -4.85
CA ALA A 19 14.55 23.19 -5.89
C ALA A 19 13.27 22.41 -5.54
N PHE A 20 13.39 21.16 -5.09
CA PHE A 20 12.25 20.35 -4.65
C PHE A 20 11.55 20.96 -3.43
N LEU A 21 12.30 21.36 -2.40
CA LEU A 21 11.70 21.97 -1.21
C LEU A 21 10.96 23.28 -1.54
N ASN A 22 11.58 24.17 -2.31
CA ASN A 22 10.95 25.44 -2.71
C ASN A 22 9.69 25.21 -3.55
N GLU A 23 9.71 24.23 -4.47
CA GLU A 23 8.52 23.89 -5.27
C GLU A 23 7.41 23.28 -4.40
N GLN A 24 7.77 22.46 -3.40
CA GLN A 24 6.82 21.88 -2.46
C GLN A 24 6.15 22.95 -1.59
N LEU A 25 6.93 23.87 -1.02
CA LEU A 25 6.44 25.04 -0.28
C LEU A 25 5.49 25.87 -1.15
N ARG A 26 5.87 26.17 -2.38
CA ARG A 26 5.06 26.92 -3.35
C ARG A 26 3.74 26.22 -3.66
N LYS A 27 3.76 24.91 -3.96
CA LYS A 27 2.55 24.13 -4.26
C LYS A 27 1.61 24.03 -3.06
N LEU A 28 2.17 23.86 -1.87
CA LEU A 28 1.42 23.77 -0.62
C LEU A 28 0.98 25.15 -0.07
N LYS A 29 1.48 26.24 -0.67
CA LYS A 29 1.19 27.63 -0.27
C LYS A 29 1.50 27.88 1.21
N THR A 30 2.68 27.43 1.63
CA THR A 30 3.20 27.58 3.00
C THR A 30 4.68 27.90 2.94
N ASP A 31 5.19 28.58 3.96
CA ASP A 31 6.63 28.85 4.13
C ASP A 31 7.33 27.78 4.99
N VAL A 32 6.56 26.89 5.60
CA VAL A 32 7.06 25.84 6.50
C VAL A 32 6.39 24.49 6.25
N ILE A 33 7.19 23.43 6.32
CA ILE A 33 6.75 22.03 6.39
C ILE A 33 6.95 21.53 7.84
N ASP A 34 5.89 20.99 8.44
CA ASP A 34 5.99 20.45 9.81
C ASP A 34 6.78 19.12 9.83
N TYR A 35 6.58 18.26 8.83
CA TYR A 35 7.18 16.93 8.77
C TYR A 35 7.79 16.64 7.39
N TYR A 36 9.11 16.73 7.25
CA TYR A 36 9.81 16.50 5.99
C TYR A 36 10.51 15.14 5.99
N PHE A 37 10.11 14.25 5.09
CA PHE A 37 10.76 12.93 4.96
C PHE A 37 11.69 12.86 3.74
N ILE A 38 12.80 12.15 3.84
CA ILE A 38 13.48 11.64 2.64
C ILE A 38 12.71 10.40 2.16
N HIS A 39 12.23 10.46 0.91
CA HIS A 39 11.28 9.47 0.40
C HIS A 39 11.98 8.23 -0.12
N ASN A 40 11.43 7.07 0.21
CA ASN A 40 11.75 5.77 -0.33
C ASN A 40 13.24 5.42 -0.24
N VAL A 41 13.76 5.36 0.97
CA VAL A 41 15.19 5.13 1.20
C VAL A 41 15.51 3.76 1.78
N ASP A 42 16.64 3.25 1.34
CA ASP A 42 17.47 2.26 2.02
C ASP A 42 18.82 2.90 2.40
N PHE A 43 19.73 2.13 3.01
CA PHE A 43 21.03 2.62 3.43
C PHE A 43 21.86 3.15 2.24
N SER A 44 21.90 2.41 1.13
CA SER A 44 22.65 2.80 -0.08
C SER A 44 22.19 4.15 -0.66
N SER A 45 20.89 4.39 -0.65
CA SER A 45 20.28 5.59 -1.18
C SER A 45 20.60 6.82 -0.33
N VAL A 46 20.70 6.64 0.99
CA VAL A 46 21.07 7.71 1.94
C VAL A 46 22.55 8.01 1.82
N LEU A 47 23.43 7.00 1.76
CA LEU A 47 24.86 7.21 1.54
C LEU A 47 25.14 8.06 0.28
N ARG A 48 24.49 7.71 -0.83
CA ARG A 48 24.58 8.51 -2.07
C ARG A 48 24.11 9.95 -1.88
N LEU A 49 23.03 10.17 -1.13
CA LEU A 49 22.51 11.52 -0.88
C LEU A 49 23.41 12.31 0.09
N LYS A 50 24.04 11.62 1.05
CA LYS A 50 25.04 12.19 1.97
C LYS A 50 26.24 12.72 1.18
N GLU A 51 26.73 11.99 0.18
CA GLU A 51 27.76 12.47 -0.75
C GLU A 51 27.34 13.74 -1.54
N LEU A 52 26.04 13.96 -1.70
CA LEU A 52 25.47 15.16 -2.34
C LEU A 52 25.12 16.28 -1.33
N GLY A 53 25.50 16.14 -0.06
CA GLY A 53 25.27 17.16 0.97
C GLY A 53 23.87 17.16 1.58
N LEU A 54 23.26 15.98 1.76
CA LEU A 54 21.92 15.83 2.33
C LEU A 54 21.80 16.40 3.74
N TYR A 55 22.77 16.13 4.61
CA TYR A 55 22.66 16.52 6.02
C TYR A 55 22.81 18.03 6.19
N GLU A 56 23.72 18.64 5.45
CA GLU A 56 23.87 20.09 5.38
C GLU A 56 22.62 20.77 4.81
N PHE A 57 21.96 20.14 3.82
CA PHE A 57 20.65 20.60 3.33
C PHE A 57 19.59 20.60 4.42
N LEU A 58 19.44 19.49 5.13
CA LEU A 58 18.40 19.29 6.13
C LEU A 58 18.57 20.24 7.32
N GLU A 59 19.80 20.35 7.83
CA GLU A 59 20.14 21.29 8.91
C GLU A 59 19.91 22.73 8.49
N LYS A 60 20.36 23.12 7.28
CA LYS A 60 20.13 24.47 6.77
C LYS A 60 18.64 24.77 6.60
N ALA A 61 17.87 23.85 6.02
CA ALA A 61 16.43 24.05 5.81
C ALA A 61 15.67 24.15 7.15
N ARG A 62 16.12 23.43 8.18
CA ARG A 62 15.62 23.58 9.56
C ARG A 62 15.99 24.94 10.15
N ALA A 63 17.26 25.35 10.04
CA ALA A 63 17.75 26.64 10.52
C ALA A 63 17.07 27.84 9.84
N ASP A 64 16.77 27.73 8.54
CA ASP A 64 16.03 28.72 7.77
C ASP A 64 14.51 28.72 8.09
N GLY A 65 14.04 27.84 8.98
CA GLY A 65 12.64 27.74 9.40
C GLY A 65 11.70 27.09 8.38
N LYS A 66 12.24 26.52 7.29
CA LYS A 66 11.45 25.88 6.22
C LYS A 66 10.97 24.47 6.59
N ILE A 67 11.68 23.79 7.48
CA ILE A 67 11.35 22.44 7.96
C ILE A 67 11.38 22.45 9.49
N LYS A 68 10.39 21.83 10.14
CA LYS A 68 10.41 21.66 11.61
C LYS A 68 11.01 20.31 12.02
N ASN A 69 10.44 19.22 11.51
CA ASN A 69 10.86 17.86 11.85
C ASN A 69 11.38 17.14 10.61
N ILE A 70 12.46 16.40 10.77
CA ILE A 70 13.24 15.72 9.73
C ILE A 70 13.20 14.23 9.98
N GLY A 71 12.88 13.48 8.94
CA GLY A 71 12.86 12.03 8.99
C GLY A 71 13.09 11.41 7.64
N PHE A 72 12.93 10.10 7.57
CA PHE A 72 12.96 9.34 6.32
C PHE A 72 11.86 8.28 6.28
N SER A 73 11.47 7.88 5.08
CA SER A 73 10.59 6.72 4.89
C SER A 73 11.39 5.53 4.42
N TYR A 74 11.38 4.45 5.18
CA TYR A 74 12.27 3.31 4.98
C TYR A 74 11.64 2.22 4.12
N HIS A 75 12.42 1.66 3.20
CA HIS A 75 12.03 0.53 2.34
C HIS A 75 13.19 -0.46 2.08
N GLY A 76 14.19 -0.49 2.96
CA GLY A 76 15.35 -1.38 2.89
C GLY A 76 15.21 -2.67 3.70
N SER A 77 16.34 -3.36 3.87
CA SER A 77 16.46 -4.60 4.64
C SER A 77 16.51 -4.34 6.16
N PRO A 78 15.85 -5.16 7.00
CA PRO A 78 15.89 -4.96 8.47
C PRO A 78 17.32 -4.87 9.05
N ASN A 79 18.32 -5.49 8.42
CA ASN A 79 19.69 -5.50 8.89
C ASN A 79 20.40 -4.14 8.82
N GLU A 80 19.95 -3.25 7.92
CA GLU A 80 20.60 -1.95 7.67
C GLU A 80 19.79 -0.79 8.28
N PHE A 81 18.62 -1.08 8.88
CA PHE A 81 17.74 -0.06 9.42
C PHE A 81 18.39 0.68 10.59
N ASN A 82 19.01 -0.06 11.50
CA ASN A 82 19.65 0.50 12.69
C ASN A 82 20.83 1.41 12.34
N ASP A 83 21.64 1.02 11.35
CA ASP A 83 22.76 1.84 10.88
C ASP A 83 22.26 3.19 10.35
N LEU A 84 21.10 3.21 9.68
CA LEU A 84 20.51 4.45 9.19
C LEU A 84 19.90 5.29 10.31
N ILE A 85 19.28 4.66 11.31
CA ILE A 85 18.77 5.33 12.51
C ILE A 85 19.91 6.05 13.26
N ASP A 86 21.09 5.44 13.33
CA ASP A 86 22.25 6.00 14.02
C ASP A 86 23.08 7.00 13.17
N ASP A 87 22.81 7.14 11.86
CA ASP A 87 23.64 7.96 10.95
C ASP A 87 23.33 9.48 10.99
N PHE A 88 22.23 9.90 11.63
CA PHE A 88 21.82 11.31 11.75
C PHE A 88 20.83 11.51 12.92
N ASP A 89 20.72 12.75 13.40
CA ASP A 89 19.75 13.16 14.43
C ASP A 89 18.33 13.28 13.87
N TRP A 90 17.73 12.12 13.55
CA TRP A 90 16.37 12.02 13.03
C TRP A 90 15.33 12.37 14.09
N ASP A 91 14.32 13.18 13.75
CA ASP A 91 13.17 13.42 14.63
C ASP A 91 12.14 12.28 14.53
N MET A 92 12.09 11.63 13.37
CA MET A 92 11.05 10.65 13.05
C MET A 92 11.44 9.70 11.92
N VAL A 93 10.78 8.54 11.89
CA VAL A 93 10.88 7.57 10.80
C VAL A 93 9.49 7.15 10.34
N LEU A 94 9.31 6.96 9.03
CA LEU A 94 8.09 6.40 8.45
C LEU A 94 8.34 4.97 7.97
N VAL A 95 7.65 4.01 8.57
CA VAL A 95 7.79 2.57 8.26
C VAL A 95 6.48 1.97 7.78
N GLN A 96 6.55 0.94 6.95
CA GLN A 96 5.40 0.10 6.64
C GLN A 96 5.16 -0.85 7.81
N TYR A 97 3.95 -0.86 8.36
CA TYR A 97 3.63 -1.75 9.48
C TYR A 97 2.13 -2.02 9.61
N ASN A 98 1.78 -3.29 9.75
CA ASN A 98 0.42 -3.79 9.97
C ASN A 98 0.50 -5.23 10.50
N TYR A 99 -0.63 -5.77 11.00
CA TYR A 99 -0.61 -7.10 11.65
C TYR A 99 -0.26 -8.25 10.71
N SER A 100 -0.32 -8.06 9.38
CA SER A 100 0.11 -9.07 8.40
C SER A 100 1.57 -8.92 7.95
N ASP A 101 2.22 -7.77 8.21
CA ASP A 101 3.59 -7.46 7.75
C ASP A 101 4.53 -7.14 8.92
N VAL A 102 4.36 -7.81 10.07
CA VAL A 102 5.06 -7.49 11.33
C VAL A 102 6.60 -7.48 11.18
N ASN A 103 7.14 -8.33 10.31
CA ASN A 103 8.59 -8.49 10.12
C ASN A 103 9.10 -7.92 8.78
N ALA A 104 8.26 -7.19 8.04
CA ALA A 104 8.65 -6.62 6.75
C ALA A 104 9.50 -5.35 6.93
N GLN A 105 10.49 -5.15 6.05
CA GLN A 105 11.39 -3.97 6.05
C GLN A 105 12.02 -3.76 7.44
N ALA A 106 11.81 -2.60 8.08
CA ALA A 106 12.31 -2.35 9.44
C ALA A 106 11.80 -3.39 10.45
N GLY A 107 10.57 -3.87 10.26
CA GLY A 107 9.88 -4.80 11.15
C GLY A 107 9.71 -4.27 12.58
N ILE A 108 9.13 -5.10 13.45
CA ILE A 108 8.95 -4.76 14.86
C ILE A 108 10.28 -4.42 15.57
N ARG A 109 11.38 -5.10 15.22
CA ARG A 109 12.70 -4.85 15.82
C ARG A 109 13.21 -3.45 15.49
N GLY A 110 13.09 -3.01 14.23
CA GLY A 110 13.47 -1.66 13.84
C GLY A 110 12.58 -0.60 14.51
N ILE A 111 11.27 -0.86 14.59
CA ILE A 111 10.32 0.04 15.28
C ILE A 111 10.72 0.24 16.75
N GLN A 112 10.96 -0.86 17.47
CA GLN A 112 11.40 -0.80 18.87
C GLN A 112 12.74 -0.07 19.01
N TYR A 113 13.68 -0.33 18.11
CA TYR A 113 14.99 0.31 18.11
C TYR A 113 14.93 1.83 17.90
N ALA A 114 14.05 2.29 17.01
CA ALA A 114 13.81 3.72 16.80
C ALA A 114 13.13 4.36 18.02
N TYR A 115 12.13 3.69 18.59
CA TYR A 115 11.45 4.15 19.80
C TYR A 115 12.41 4.28 21.01
N GLU A 116 13.31 3.31 21.21
CA GLU A 116 14.34 3.34 22.26
C GLU A 116 15.34 4.51 22.13
N ARG A 117 15.37 5.18 20.97
CA ARG A 117 16.21 6.36 20.68
C ARG A 117 15.42 7.67 20.68
N ASP A 118 14.20 7.66 21.21
CA ASP A 118 13.31 8.82 21.23
C ASP A 118 12.95 9.34 19.82
N ILE A 119 13.02 8.48 18.79
CA ILE A 119 12.63 8.81 17.42
C ILE A 119 11.15 8.48 17.24
N ALA A 120 10.37 9.46 16.78
CA ALA A 120 8.94 9.24 16.55
C ALA A 120 8.70 8.26 15.39
N VAL A 121 7.91 7.21 15.64
CA VAL A 121 7.58 6.20 14.62
C VAL A 121 6.24 6.53 13.98
N PHE A 122 6.30 6.86 12.69
CA PHE A 122 5.13 7.00 11.84
C PHE A 122 4.91 5.68 11.09
N VAL A 123 3.66 5.26 10.96
CA VAL A 123 3.28 4.06 10.22
C VAL A 123 2.54 4.45 8.94
N MET A 124 2.98 3.88 7.81
CA MET A 124 2.21 3.86 6.57
C MET A 124 1.70 2.44 6.28
N GLU A 125 0.71 2.39 5.39
CA GLU A 125 0.03 1.16 4.98
C GLU A 125 -0.54 0.31 6.14
N PRO A 126 -1.19 0.92 7.15
CA PRO A 126 -1.78 0.16 8.27
C PRO A 126 -2.87 -0.81 7.82
N LEU A 127 -3.41 -0.62 6.61
CA LEU A 127 -4.48 -1.42 6.01
C LEU A 127 -4.02 -2.23 4.78
N LYS A 128 -2.71 -2.31 4.51
CA LYS A 128 -2.10 -3.05 3.39
C LYS A 128 -2.81 -2.87 2.04
N GLY A 129 -2.87 -1.63 1.56
CA GLY A 129 -3.54 -1.31 0.29
C GLY A 129 -5.07 -1.54 0.28
N GLY A 130 -5.68 -1.69 1.45
CA GLY A 130 -7.10 -1.96 1.65
C GLY A 130 -7.45 -3.43 1.84
N ILE A 131 -6.49 -4.35 1.75
CA ILE A 131 -6.72 -5.80 1.96
C ILE A 131 -7.24 -6.06 3.38
N LEU A 132 -6.76 -5.32 4.38
CA LEU A 132 -7.16 -5.47 5.78
C LEU A 132 -8.39 -4.62 6.16
N ALA A 133 -8.95 -3.89 5.19
CA ALA A 133 -10.07 -2.97 5.40
C ALA A 133 -11.35 -3.38 4.66
N GLY A 134 -11.20 -4.25 3.64
CA GLY A 134 -12.29 -4.70 2.81
C GLY A 134 -12.89 -6.00 3.32
N GLU A 135 -13.31 -6.83 2.38
CA GLU A 135 -13.69 -8.20 2.68
C GLU A 135 -12.48 -8.98 3.20
N LEU A 136 -12.67 -9.76 4.27
CA LEU A 136 -11.67 -10.64 4.83
C LEU A 136 -11.89 -12.08 4.33
N PRO A 137 -10.84 -12.93 4.26
CA PRO A 137 -11.03 -14.36 4.08
C PRO A 137 -12.02 -14.90 5.12
N GLU A 138 -12.91 -15.81 4.73
CA GLU A 138 -13.96 -16.36 5.60
C GLU A 138 -13.41 -16.87 6.94
N LYS A 139 -12.24 -17.52 6.91
CA LYS A 139 -11.55 -17.99 8.13
C LYS A 139 -11.19 -16.84 9.07
N VAL A 140 -10.70 -15.72 8.54
CA VAL A 140 -10.34 -14.54 9.33
C VAL A 140 -11.60 -13.86 9.85
N GLN A 141 -12.64 -13.72 9.01
CA GLN A 141 -13.91 -13.14 9.43
C GLN A 141 -14.53 -13.94 10.58
N ASN A 142 -14.58 -15.28 10.47
CA ASN A 142 -15.11 -16.14 11.53
C ASN A 142 -14.31 -16.04 12.84
N LEU A 143 -12.98 -15.85 12.77
CA LEU A 143 -12.15 -15.62 13.96
C LEU A 143 -12.52 -14.29 14.63
N PHE A 144 -12.61 -13.21 13.86
CA PHE A 144 -12.98 -11.90 14.40
C PHE A 144 -14.41 -11.89 14.95
N ASP A 145 -15.36 -12.51 14.25
CA ASP A 145 -16.76 -12.60 14.68
C ASP A 145 -16.94 -13.43 15.95
N SER A 146 -16.01 -14.34 16.24
CA SER A 146 -16.02 -15.12 17.48
C SER A 146 -15.71 -14.29 18.73
N VAL A 147 -15.04 -13.14 18.55
CA VAL A 147 -14.71 -12.18 19.62
C VAL A 147 -15.68 -11.00 19.62
N ASP A 148 -15.86 -10.35 18.46
CA ASP A 148 -16.82 -9.26 18.28
C ASP A 148 -17.30 -9.17 16.82
N SER A 149 -18.51 -9.67 16.58
CA SER A 149 -19.16 -9.68 15.26
C SER A 149 -19.65 -8.31 14.78
N ASN A 150 -19.64 -7.27 15.63
CA ASN A 150 -19.98 -5.91 15.20
C ASN A 150 -18.74 -5.09 14.82
N ARG A 151 -17.54 -5.61 15.11
CA ARG A 151 -16.30 -4.90 14.86
C ARG A 151 -15.85 -5.04 13.41
N SER A 152 -15.58 -3.92 12.75
CA SER A 152 -15.16 -3.91 11.36
C SER A 152 -13.71 -4.39 11.20
N ALA A 153 -13.36 -4.83 9.98
CA ALA A 153 -11.99 -5.19 9.62
C ALA A 153 -11.01 -4.02 9.83
N VAL A 154 -11.44 -2.80 9.48
CA VAL A 154 -10.69 -1.56 9.69
C VAL A 154 -10.41 -1.33 11.16
N ASP A 155 -11.39 -1.58 12.02
CA ASP A 155 -11.25 -1.43 13.46
C ASP A 155 -10.22 -2.39 14.03
N TRP A 156 -10.27 -3.69 13.68
CA TRP A 156 -9.25 -4.66 14.06
C TRP A 156 -7.83 -4.22 13.63
N ALA A 157 -7.68 -3.83 12.36
CA ALA A 157 -6.41 -3.44 11.79
C ALA A 157 -5.82 -2.17 12.43
N LEU A 158 -6.65 -1.12 12.58
CA LEU A 158 -6.22 0.14 13.18
C LEU A 158 -5.98 0.01 14.68
N SER A 159 -6.82 -0.74 15.40
CA SER A 159 -6.62 -0.97 16.83
C SER A 159 -5.31 -1.70 17.10
N TRP A 160 -4.96 -2.69 16.25
CA TRP A 160 -3.69 -3.40 16.35
C TRP A 160 -2.46 -2.50 16.21
N VAL A 161 -2.50 -1.50 15.32
CA VAL A 161 -1.35 -0.59 15.17
C VAL A 161 -1.35 0.52 16.22
N LEU A 162 -2.52 1.06 16.57
CA LEU A 162 -2.65 2.19 17.50
C LEU A 162 -2.40 1.83 18.96
N ASN A 163 -2.65 0.58 19.37
CA ASN A 163 -2.42 0.15 20.76
C ASN A 163 -0.93 -0.03 21.13
N GLN A 164 0.00 0.13 20.18
CA GLN A 164 1.43 -0.09 20.41
C GLN A 164 2.12 1.20 20.87
N LYS A 165 2.79 1.17 22.02
CA LYS A 165 3.47 2.35 22.61
C LYS A 165 4.57 2.93 21.72
N GLU A 166 5.17 2.09 20.87
CA GLU A 166 6.23 2.48 19.95
C GLU A 166 5.72 3.39 18.82
N ILE A 167 4.41 3.34 18.51
CA ILE A 167 3.83 4.03 17.37
C ILE A 167 3.34 5.42 17.75
N THR A 168 3.92 6.44 17.13
CA THR A 168 3.57 7.85 17.37
C THR A 168 2.43 8.35 16.48
N CYS A 169 2.37 7.90 15.22
CA CYS A 169 1.37 8.38 14.27
C CYS A 169 1.06 7.32 13.22
N VAL A 170 -0.22 7.17 12.86
CA VAL A 170 -0.67 6.23 11.82
C VAL A 170 -1.25 7.00 10.64
N LEU A 171 -0.67 6.78 9.45
CA LEU A 171 -1.11 7.37 8.19
C LEU A 171 -2.05 6.41 7.46
N SER A 172 -3.36 6.61 7.61
CA SER A 172 -4.38 5.83 6.90
C SER A 172 -4.92 6.57 5.68
N GLY A 173 -4.86 5.95 4.51
CA GLY A 173 -5.51 6.44 3.30
C GLY A 173 -7.02 6.20 3.34
N MET A 174 -7.81 7.20 2.92
CA MET A 174 -9.28 7.15 2.95
C MET A 174 -9.84 7.78 1.67
N GLY A 175 -10.80 7.11 1.03
CA GLY A 175 -11.45 7.54 -0.21
C GLY A 175 -12.87 8.07 -0.03
N SER A 176 -13.45 7.98 1.18
CA SER A 176 -14.82 8.45 1.46
C SER A 176 -14.95 9.09 2.84
N LEU A 177 -15.99 9.93 3.01
CA LEU A 177 -16.31 10.54 4.30
C LEU A 177 -16.65 9.53 5.39
N ASN A 178 -17.23 8.38 5.03
CA ASN A 178 -17.56 7.34 6.00
C ASN A 178 -16.29 6.69 6.57
N GLN A 179 -15.30 6.40 5.72
CA GLN A 179 -13.99 5.91 6.18
C GLN A 179 -13.29 6.91 7.09
N ILE A 180 -13.41 8.22 6.79
CA ILE A 180 -12.87 9.27 7.68
C ILE A 180 -13.51 9.21 9.06
N LYS A 181 -14.84 9.14 9.13
CA LYS A 181 -15.57 9.09 10.41
C LYS A 181 -15.24 7.83 11.20
N GLU A 182 -15.20 6.68 10.55
CA GLU A 182 -14.86 5.40 11.17
C GLU A 182 -13.44 5.42 11.73
N ASN A 183 -12.45 5.79 10.92
CA ASN A 183 -11.04 5.85 11.34
C ASN A 183 -10.83 6.84 12.49
N MET A 184 -11.51 8.00 12.46
CA MET A 184 -11.44 8.97 13.55
C MET A 184 -12.06 8.44 14.85
N ALA A 185 -13.17 7.72 14.76
CA ALA A 185 -13.82 7.12 15.93
C ALA A 185 -12.92 6.05 16.57
N ILE A 186 -12.27 5.21 15.75
CA ILE A 186 -11.30 4.20 16.22
C ILE A 186 -10.08 4.90 16.85
N ALA A 187 -9.48 5.87 16.16
CA ALA A 187 -8.31 6.59 16.65
C ALA A 187 -8.58 7.39 17.93
N GLY A 188 -9.82 7.84 18.15
CA GLY A 188 -10.22 8.57 19.35
C GLY A 188 -10.52 7.69 20.57
N ARG A 189 -10.56 6.36 20.42
CA ARG A 189 -10.92 5.42 21.51
C ARG A 189 -9.86 4.39 21.84
N VAL A 190 -8.94 4.09 20.92
CA VAL A 190 -7.91 3.07 21.13
C VAL A 190 -6.80 3.68 21.96
N GLU A 191 -6.46 3.03 23.07
CA GLU A 191 -5.38 3.42 23.97
C GLU A 191 -4.21 2.44 23.84
N ILE A 192 -3.04 2.87 24.30
CA ILE A 192 -1.88 1.99 24.39
C ILE A 192 -2.21 0.78 25.29
N ASP A 193 -1.77 -0.40 24.86
CA ASP A 193 -1.99 -1.68 25.54
C ASP A 193 -3.48 -2.05 25.76
N SER A 194 -4.41 -1.42 25.04
CA SER A 194 -5.85 -1.62 25.27
C SER A 194 -6.42 -2.92 24.70
N LEU A 195 -5.68 -3.64 23.85
CA LEU A 195 -6.13 -4.93 23.32
C LEU A 195 -6.04 -6.03 24.37
N SER A 196 -7.10 -6.83 24.52
CA SER A 196 -7.15 -8.01 25.39
C SER A 196 -6.25 -9.13 24.89
N GLU A 197 -5.96 -10.11 25.75
CA GLU A 197 -5.20 -11.30 25.35
C GLU A 197 -5.90 -12.11 24.24
N GLU A 198 -7.22 -12.22 24.31
CA GLU A 198 -8.04 -12.90 23.30
C GLU A 198 -7.98 -12.16 21.95
N GLU A 199 -8.10 -10.83 21.96
CA GLU A 199 -7.97 -9.99 20.75
C GLU A 199 -6.59 -10.13 20.11
N ARG A 200 -5.53 -10.16 20.92
CA ARG A 200 -4.15 -10.35 20.45
C ARG A 200 -3.96 -11.73 19.82
N ASP A 201 -4.54 -12.77 20.41
CA ASP A 201 -4.45 -14.14 19.90
C ASP A 201 -5.17 -14.29 18.55
N VAL A 202 -6.39 -13.78 18.41
CA VAL A 202 -7.11 -13.85 17.13
C VAL A 202 -6.44 -13.03 16.03
N LEU A 203 -5.82 -11.89 16.36
CA LEU A 203 -5.02 -11.11 15.41
C LEU A 203 -3.78 -11.89 14.95
N LYS A 204 -3.14 -12.65 15.86
CA LYS A 204 -2.01 -13.51 15.52
C LYS A 204 -2.42 -14.67 14.62
N GLN A 205 -3.55 -15.32 14.91
CA GLN A 205 -4.11 -16.36 14.04
C GLN A 205 -4.51 -15.80 12.67
N ALA A 206 -5.09 -14.60 12.62
CA ALA A 206 -5.43 -13.92 11.38
C ALA A 206 -4.17 -13.64 10.52
N GLN A 207 -3.07 -13.19 11.14
CA GLN A 207 -1.78 -13.04 10.48
C GLN A 207 -1.34 -14.35 9.81
N ASP A 208 -1.33 -15.47 10.55
CA ASP A 208 -0.87 -16.76 10.03
C ASP A 208 -1.75 -17.25 8.86
N ILE A 209 -3.06 -16.94 8.89
CA ILE A 209 -3.96 -17.22 7.76
C ILE A 209 -3.58 -16.38 6.54
N PHE A 210 -3.39 -15.06 6.70
CA PHE A 210 -2.97 -14.20 5.59
C PHE A 210 -1.65 -14.67 4.97
N ASP A 211 -0.66 -15.02 5.80
CA ASP A 211 0.65 -15.52 5.36
C ASP A 211 0.53 -16.82 4.56
N SER A 212 -0.43 -17.69 4.91
CA SER A 212 -0.67 -18.95 4.18
C SER A 212 -1.43 -18.77 2.85
N MET A 213 -2.23 -17.71 2.72
CA MET A 213 -3.16 -17.52 1.60
C MET A 213 -2.66 -16.50 0.57
N MET A 214 -1.96 -15.45 1.00
CA MET A 214 -1.47 -14.40 0.12
C MET A 214 -0.37 -14.93 -0.79
N LYS A 215 -0.51 -14.76 -2.11
CA LYS A 215 0.42 -15.33 -3.09
C LYS A 215 1.53 -14.36 -3.46
N ILE A 216 1.19 -13.09 -3.63
CA ILE A 216 2.13 -12.03 -4.00
C ILE A 216 2.08 -10.99 -2.90
N ASN A 217 3.20 -10.68 -2.24
CA ASN A 217 3.25 -9.67 -1.17
C ASN A 217 3.26 -8.23 -1.73
N CYS A 218 2.31 -7.90 -2.60
CA CYS A 218 2.14 -6.58 -3.17
C CYS A 218 1.24 -5.73 -2.27
N THR A 219 1.68 -4.51 -1.95
CA THR A 219 0.94 -3.56 -1.12
C THR A 219 0.07 -2.59 -1.91
N GLY A 220 0.17 -2.62 -3.25
CA GLY A 220 -0.58 -1.72 -4.12
C GLY A 220 -0.07 -0.28 -4.17
N CYS A 221 1.15 0.00 -3.70
CA CYS A 221 1.72 1.35 -3.61
C CYS A 221 1.84 2.14 -4.93
N GLY A 222 1.85 1.45 -6.08
CA GLY A 222 1.87 2.08 -7.40
C GLY A 222 3.21 2.65 -7.86
N TYR A 223 4.32 2.47 -7.12
CA TYR A 223 5.66 2.96 -7.54
C TYR A 223 6.15 2.37 -8.86
N CYS A 224 5.62 1.21 -9.26
CA CYS A 224 5.89 0.57 -10.54
C CYS A 224 5.17 1.23 -11.72
N LEU A 225 4.35 2.27 -11.49
CA LEU A 225 3.58 2.98 -12.51
C LEU A 225 4.23 4.34 -12.88
N PRO A 226 4.01 4.84 -14.12
CA PRO A 226 3.36 4.14 -15.22
C PRO A 226 4.28 3.06 -15.83
N CYS A 227 3.70 1.89 -16.10
CA CYS A 227 4.41 0.85 -16.87
C CYS A 227 4.54 1.28 -18.33
N PRO A 228 5.72 1.20 -18.97
CA PRO A 228 5.91 1.59 -20.37
C PRO A 228 5.13 0.71 -21.35
N LYS A 229 4.66 -0.47 -20.91
CA LYS A 229 3.79 -1.37 -21.69
C LYS A 229 2.31 -1.25 -21.34
N GLY A 230 1.96 -0.31 -20.45
CA GLY A 230 0.57 -0.08 -20.07
C GLY A 230 -0.01 -1.12 -19.10
N VAL A 231 0.81 -2.00 -18.53
CA VAL A 231 0.35 -2.94 -17.48
C VAL A 231 -0.03 -2.16 -16.23
N ASN A 232 -1.23 -2.42 -15.70
CA ASN A 232 -1.60 -1.98 -14.36
C ASN A 232 -1.21 -3.08 -13.35
N ILE A 233 0.05 -3.02 -12.93
CA ILE A 233 0.69 -4.04 -12.08
C ILE A 233 -0.03 -4.19 -10.72
N PRO A 234 -0.35 -3.10 -9.98
CA PRO A 234 -1.08 -3.21 -8.72
C PRO A 234 -2.42 -3.95 -8.85
N ASP A 235 -3.24 -3.60 -9.85
CA ASP A 235 -4.54 -4.26 -10.03
C ASP A 235 -4.40 -5.72 -10.46
N CYS A 236 -3.41 -6.05 -11.30
CA CYS A 236 -3.12 -7.45 -11.66
C CYS A 236 -2.81 -8.30 -10.42
N PHE A 237 -1.93 -7.82 -9.53
CA PHE A 237 -1.55 -8.55 -8.32
C PHE A 237 -2.66 -8.58 -7.28
N LYS A 238 -3.41 -7.49 -7.13
CA LYS A 238 -4.58 -7.42 -6.26
C LYS A 238 -5.60 -8.50 -6.64
N ILE A 239 -6.03 -8.53 -7.91
CA ILE A 239 -7.04 -9.48 -8.38
C ILE A 239 -6.55 -10.93 -8.25
N TYR A 240 -5.25 -11.17 -8.49
CA TYR A 240 -4.64 -12.48 -8.28
C TYR A 240 -4.70 -12.91 -6.81
N ASN A 241 -4.31 -12.05 -5.87
CA ASN A 241 -4.40 -12.34 -4.44
C ASN A 241 -5.85 -12.56 -3.98
N GLU A 242 -6.78 -11.69 -4.39
CA GLU A 242 -8.21 -11.79 -4.04
C GLU A 242 -8.81 -13.13 -4.47
N LYS A 243 -8.33 -13.71 -5.58
CA LYS A 243 -8.73 -15.06 -6.00
C LYS A 243 -8.47 -16.09 -4.91
N TYR A 244 -7.29 -16.08 -4.30
CA TYR A 244 -6.94 -17.07 -3.28
C TYR A 244 -7.46 -16.71 -1.89
N LEU A 245 -7.57 -15.41 -1.59
CA LEU A 245 -8.11 -14.91 -0.32
C LEU A 245 -9.59 -15.25 -0.17
N PHE A 246 -10.39 -15.06 -1.23
CA PHE A 246 -11.85 -15.19 -1.15
C PHE A 246 -12.41 -16.41 -1.88
N ASN A 247 -11.69 -16.93 -2.89
CA ASN A 247 -12.08 -18.08 -3.72
C ASN A 247 -13.57 -18.11 -4.15
N LYS A 248 -14.13 -16.93 -4.45
CA LYS A 248 -15.56 -16.78 -4.76
C LYS A 248 -15.90 -17.35 -6.12
N LYS A 249 -16.94 -18.17 -6.16
CA LYS A 249 -17.60 -18.60 -7.41
C LYS A 249 -18.14 -17.37 -8.14
N GLY A 250 -17.98 -17.33 -9.46
CA GLY A 250 -18.60 -16.32 -10.31
C GLY A 250 -19.79 -16.90 -11.08
N ILE A 251 -19.96 -16.47 -12.33
CA ILE A 251 -21.09 -16.90 -13.18
C ILE A 251 -20.69 -18.14 -13.98
N GLY A 252 -21.36 -19.27 -13.72
CA GLY A 252 -21.08 -20.54 -14.38
C GLY A 252 -19.64 -21.02 -14.09
N PRO A 253 -18.83 -21.37 -15.10
CA PRO A 253 -17.45 -21.83 -14.90
C PRO A 253 -16.45 -20.69 -14.62
N ILE A 254 -16.86 -19.42 -14.72
CA ILE A 254 -15.98 -18.26 -14.57
C ILE A 254 -15.96 -17.85 -13.10
N SER A 255 -14.78 -17.80 -12.48
CA SER A 255 -14.62 -17.29 -11.10
C SER A 255 -14.88 -15.78 -11.03
N ASN A 256 -15.25 -15.27 -9.85
CA ASN A 256 -15.45 -13.83 -9.66
C ASN A 256 -14.16 -13.05 -9.97
N ALA A 257 -13.01 -13.55 -9.49
CA ALA A 257 -11.71 -12.95 -9.79
C ALA A 257 -11.41 -12.88 -11.30
N MET A 258 -11.76 -13.91 -12.08
CA MET A 258 -11.58 -13.89 -13.54
C MET A 258 -12.48 -12.86 -14.21
N MET A 259 -13.73 -12.73 -13.78
CA MET A 259 -14.62 -11.67 -14.25
C MET A 259 -14.08 -10.28 -13.91
N ASN A 260 -13.61 -10.09 -12.67
CA ASN A 260 -12.99 -8.85 -12.22
C ASN A 260 -11.74 -8.51 -13.05
N TYR A 261 -10.88 -9.49 -13.33
CA TYR A 261 -9.71 -9.35 -14.19
C TYR A 261 -10.11 -8.82 -15.58
N TYR A 262 -11.14 -9.40 -16.21
CA TYR A 262 -11.59 -9.01 -17.56
C TYR A 262 -12.11 -7.56 -17.56
N MET A 263 -12.88 -7.21 -16.54
CA MET A 263 -13.47 -5.88 -16.38
C MET A 263 -12.42 -4.80 -16.13
N VAL A 264 -11.56 -4.99 -15.12
CA VAL A 264 -10.65 -3.96 -14.62
C VAL A 264 -9.43 -3.80 -15.51
N VAL A 265 -8.73 -4.90 -15.81
CA VAL A 265 -7.44 -4.87 -16.54
C VAL A 265 -7.50 -5.52 -17.92
N GLY A 266 -8.47 -6.40 -18.17
CA GLY A 266 -8.57 -7.17 -19.41
C GLY A 266 -9.04 -6.37 -20.62
N GLY A 267 -9.58 -5.17 -20.42
CA GLY A 267 -9.97 -4.27 -21.51
C GLY A 267 -11.48 -4.23 -21.79
N VAL A 268 -12.32 -4.69 -20.85
CA VAL A 268 -13.79 -4.63 -21.01
C VAL A 268 -14.35 -3.28 -20.57
N ALA A 269 -14.10 -2.86 -19.33
CA ALA A 269 -14.59 -1.57 -18.83
C ALA A 269 -13.59 -0.42 -19.08
N ASN A 270 -12.30 -0.75 -19.19
CA ASN A 270 -11.20 0.20 -19.33
C ASN A 270 -10.32 -0.13 -20.52
N LYS A 271 -9.32 0.72 -20.80
CA LYS A 271 -8.22 0.34 -21.71
C LYS A 271 -7.51 -0.90 -21.15
N GLN A 272 -7.18 -1.85 -22.03
CA GLN A 272 -6.45 -3.05 -21.63
C GLN A 272 -5.13 -2.67 -20.95
N ALA A 273 -4.93 -3.24 -19.76
CA ALA A 273 -3.80 -3.03 -18.87
C ALA A 273 -3.37 -4.36 -18.20
N SER A 274 -3.63 -5.48 -18.87
CA SER A 274 -3.50 -6.83 -18.34
C SER A 274 -2.04 -7.31 -18.26
N ALA A 275 -1.80 -8.35 -17.47
CA ALA A 275 -0.46 -8.89 -17.18
C ALA A 275 0.32 -9.30 -18.44
N GLY A 276 -0.35 -9.88 -19.45
CA GLY A 276 0.30 -10.33 -20.69
C GLY A 276 0.86 -9.23 -21.59
N LEU A 277 0.62 -7.95 -21.27
CA LEU A 277 1.33 -6.84 -21.93
C LEU A 277 2.79 -6.71 -21.47
N CYS A 278 3.18 -7.37 -20.37
CA CYS A 278 4.54 -7.38 -19.88
C CYS A 278 5.52 -7.95 -20.93
N ASN A 279 6.62 -7.24 -21.16
CA ASN A 279 7.70 -7.68 -22.05
C ASN A 279 9.01 -7.91 -21.29
N HIS A 280 8.95 -8.08 -19.96
CA HIS A 280 10.12 -8.37 -19.12
C HIS A 280 11.23 -7.30 -19.11
N CYS A 281 10.90 -6.01 -19.33
CA CYS A 281 11.91 -4.93 -19.34
C CYS A 281 12.60 -4.66 -17.98
N GLY A 282 12.07 -5.20 -16.87
CA GLY A 282 12.69 -5.12 -15.53
C GLY A 282 12.66 -3.75 -14.83
N ARG A 283 12.14 -2.68 -15.47
CA ARG A 283 12.09 -1.32 -14.86
C ARG A 283 11.38 -1.31 -13.51
N CYS A 284 10.28 -2.04 -13.40
CA CYS A 284 9.48 -2.12 -12.18
C CYS A 284 10.22 -2.75 -10.99
N LYS A 285 11.15 -3.70 -11.23
CA LYS A 285 11.92 -4.36 -10.16
C LYS A 285 12.68 -3.35 -9.31
N LYS A 286 13.33 -2.39 -9.98
CA LYS A 286 14.13 -1.33 -9.35
C LYS A 286 13.30 -0.32 -8.55
N LEU A 287 11.98 -0.30 -8.75
CA LEU A 287 11.06 0.63 -8.11
C LEU A 287 10.21 -0.04 -7.02
N CYS A 288 10.24 -1.37 -6.93
CA CYS A 288 9.39 -2.11 -6.01
C CYS A 288 10.01 -2.10 -4.60
N PRO A 289 9.36 -1.47 -3.61
CA PRO A 289 9.88 -1.46 -2.24
C PRO A 289 9.80 -2.82 -1.55
N GLN A 290 9.01 -3.74 -2.11
CA GLN A 290 8.87 -5.12 -1.62
C GLN A 290 9.87 -6.07 -2.28
N SER A 291 10.78 -5.56 -3.12
CA SER A 291 11.77 -6.37 -3.86
C SER A 291 11.17 -7.52 -4.68
N LEU A 292 9.92 -7.37 -5.14
CA LEU A 292 9.24 -8.39 -5.93
C LEU A 292 9.88 -8.55 -7.30
N ASP A 293 9.98 -9.80 -7.77
CA ASP A 293 10.25 -10.09 -9.18
C ASP A 293 8.98 -9.87 -10.01
N ILE A 294 8.59 -8.61 -10.16
CA ILE A 294 7.32 -8.21 -10.78
C ILE A 294 7.08 -8.89 -12.15
N PRO A 295 8.04 -8.93 -13.10
CA PRO A 295 7.83 -9.63 -14.36
C PRO A 295 7.50 -11.12 -14.22
N ASN A 296 8.18 -11.86 -13.34
CA ASN A 296 7.88 -13.28 -13.13
C ASN A 296 6.53 -13.46 -12.43
N GLU A 297 6.20 -12.60 -11.46
CA GLU A 297 4.88 -12.61 -10.83
C GLU A 297 3.76 -12.32 -11.83
N LEU A 298 3.99 -11.41 -12.79
CA LEU A 298 3.04 -11.15 -13.87
C LEU A 298 2.87 -12.35 -14.81
N ASP A 299 3.90 -13.18 -15.03
CA ASP A 299 3.75 -14.43 -15.79
C ASP A 299 2.85 -15.43 -15.05
N THR A 300 2.93 -15.49 -13.71
CA THR A 300 2.00 -16.27 -12.89
C THR A 300 0.56 -15.76 -13.04
N VAL A 301 0.35 -14.44 -12.93
CA VAL A 301 -0.98 -13.82 -13.13
C VAL A 301 -1.50 -14.08 -14.54
N ARG A 302 -0.66 -13.91 -15.56
CA ARG A 302 -1.01 -14.17 -16.96
C ARG A 302 -1.43 -15.62 -17.15
N SER A 303 -0.69 -16.57 -16.59
CA SER A 303 -0.97 -18.00 -16.72
C SER A 303 -2.32 -18.37 -16.09
N GLU A 304 -2.72 -17.66 -15.03
CA GLU A 304 -3.98 -17.86 -14.33
C GLU A 304 -5.19 -17.26 -15.06
N PHE A 305 -5.05 -16.05 -15.61
CA PHE A 305 -6.20 -15.28 -16.14
C PHE A 305 -6.25 -15.14 -17.67
N GLU A 306 -5.13 -15.25 -18.37
CA GLU A 306 -5.03 -15.02 -19.82
C GLU A 306 -4.85 -16.33 -20.59
N LEU A 307 -5.82 -17.23 -20.41
CA LEU A 307 -5.86 -18.55 -21.06
C LEU A 307 -6.00 -18.44 -22.60
N PHE A 308 -5.93 -19.58 -23.28
CA PHE A 308 -5.97 -19.64 -24.74
C PHE A 308 -7.15 -18.84 -25.33
N GLY A 309 -6.83 -17.93 -26.25
CA GLY A 309 -7.83 -17.08 -26.89
C GLY A 309 -8.29 -15.86 -26.09
N PHE A 310 -7.64 -15.51 -24.97
CA PHE A 310 -7.97 -14.35 -24.12
C PHE A 310 -8.35 -13.09 -24.91
N ASN A 311 -7.51 -12.64 -25.85
CA ASN A 311 -7.81 -11.44 -26.67
C ASN A 311 -9.07 -11.58 -27.54
N TYR A 312 -9.39 -12.80 -28.00
CA TYR A 312 -10.64 -13.07 -28.73
C TYR A 312 -11.84 -13.06 -27.79
N GLN A 313 -11.71 -13.61 -26.58
CA GLN A 313 -12.75 -13.59 -25.56
C GLN A 313 -13.08 -12.14 -25.15
N ILE A 314 -12.08 -11.31 -24.89
CA ILE A 314 -12.31 -9.88 -24.58
C ILE A 314 -13.02 -9.16 -25.74
N LYS A 315 -12.59 -9.39 -26.99
CA LYS A 315 -13.26 -8.83 -28.17
C LYS A 315 -14.72 -9.29 -28.28
N PHE A 316 -14.99 -10.57 -28.01
CA PHE A 316 -16.34 -11.13 -28.01
C PHE A 316 -17.21 -10.48 -26.92
N VAL A 317 -16.70 -10.39 -25.70
CA VAL A 317 -17.41 -9.75 -24.57
C VAL A 317 -17.77 -8.30 -24.91
N ASN A 318 -16.82 -7.53 -25.43
CA ASN A 318 -17.02 -6.13 -25.75
C ASN A 318 -17.99 -5.89 -26.91
N LYS A 319 -17.88 -6.70 -27.99
CA LYS A 319 -18.69 -6.47 -29.20
C LYS A 319 -20.07 -7.12 -29.15
N ILE A 320 -20.25 -8.18 -28.37
CA ILE A 320 -21.44 -9.02 -28.41
C ILE A 320 -22.11 -9.11 -27.04
N ALA A 321 -21.42 -9.62 -26.02
CA ALA A 321 -22.05 -9.94 -24.74
C ALA A 321 -22.53 -8.69 -23.99
N MET A 322 -21.66 -7.69 -23.79
CA MET A 322 -22.00 -6.47 -23.04
C MET A 322 -23.14 -5.66 -23.68
N PRO A 323 -23.15 -5.40 -25.01
CA PRO A 323 -24.27 -4.73 -25.66
C PRO A 323 -25.60 -5.49 -25.50
N SER A 324 -25.56 -6.83 -25.55
CA SER A 324 -26.75 -7.68 -25.39
C SER A 324 -27.29 -7.62 -23.97
N ILE A 325 -26.43 -7.72 -22.96
CA ILE A 325 -26.79 -7.59 -21.54
C ILE A 325 -27.40 -6.22 -21.26
N ASN A 326 -26.78 -5.15 -21.75
CA ASN A 326 -27.30 -3.78 -21.57
C ASN A 326 -28.68 -3.60 -22.22
N ARG A 327 -28.91 -4.21 -23.38
CA ARG A 327 -30.21 -4.16 -24.06
C ARG A 327 -31.28 -4.92 -23.28
N ILE A 328 -30.94 -6.09 -22.72
CA ILE A 328 -31.84 -6.89 -21.89
C ILE A 328 -32.16 -6.18 -20.57
N SER A 329 -31.16 -5.60 -19.89
CA SER A 329 -31.36 -4.83 -18.65
C SER A 329 -32.35 -3.69 -18.85
N LYS A 330 -32.19 -2.91 -19.94
CA LYS A 330 -33.14 -1.82 -20.27
C LYS A 330 -34.57 -2.30 -20.48
N VAL A 331 -34.76 -3.50 -21.03
CA VAL A 331 -36.09 -4.10 -21.19
C VAL A 331 -36.67 -4.48 -19.83
N PHE A 332 -35.89 -5.10 -18.94
CA PHE A 332 -36.34 -5.42 -17.58
C PHE A 332 -36.62 -4.18 -16.73
N ASP A 333 -35.81 -3.13 -16.85
CA ASP A 333 -36.02 -1.85 -16.16
C ASP A 333 -37.28 -1.14 -16.66
N PHE A 334 -37.62 -1.28 -17.95
CA PHE A 334 -38.89 -0.81 -18.50
C PHE A 334 -40.09 -1.53 -17.86
N PHE A 335 -40.03 -2.86 -17.73
CA PHE A 335 -41.09 -3.64 -17.10
C PHE A 335 -41.21 -3.45 -15.57
N LYS A 336 -40.13 -3.08 -14.88
CA LYS A 336 -40.17 -2.76 -13.44
C LYS A 336 -40.77 -1.39 -13.13
N ASN A 337 -40.72 -0.46 -14.09
CA ASN A 337 -41.21 0.91 -13.94
C ASN A 337 -42.56 1.15 -14.65
N SER A 338 -43.20 0.09 -15.15
CA SER A 338 -44.54 0.10 -15.78
C SER A 338 -45.55 -0.58 -14.86
#